data_AF-A0A7H1E069-F1
#
_entry.id   AF-A0A7H1E069-F1
#
_cell.length_a   1.000
_cell.length_b   1.000
_cell.length_c   1.000
_cell.angle_alpha   90.00
_cell.angle_beta   90.00
_cell.angle_gamma   90.00
#
_symmetry.space_group_name_H-M   'P 1'
#
loop_
_entity.id
_entity.type
_entity.pdbx_description
1 polymer ?
#
loop_
_entity_poly.entity_id
_entity_poly.type
_entity_poly.pdbx_seq_one_letter_code
_entity_poly.pdbx_strand_id
1 'polypeptide(L)'
;MKKLAFAFFALFFSVLSYAQIEGKWKTIDDETGKPKSIVEIFKKSDGKYYGKISQLLIKPANPNCVDCKDDRKNKPLLGMEIVRGLKKEGNEFTGGTITDPKTGKTYKCNISREGDKLNVRGYIGFSLIGRSQTWHAVK
;
A
#
# COMPACT_ATOMS: atom_id res chain seq x y z
N MET A 1 47.85 -32.56 29.68
CA MET A 1 48.21 -31.28 29.00
C MET A 1 48.07 -31.56 27.50
N LYS A 2 47.14 -31.02 26.73
CA LYS A 2 46.86 -29.60 26.45
C LYS A 2 45.38 -29.46 26.04
N LYS A 3 44.81 -28.31 26.37
CA LYS A 3 43.38 -27.98 26.39
C LYS A 3 42.78 -28.02 24.98
N LEU A 4 41.65 -28.72 24.80
CA LEU A 4 40.82 -28.61 23.58
C LEU A 4 40.31 -27.17 23.47
N ALA A 5 40.60 -26.52 22.35
CA ALA A 5 40.07 -25.20 22.02
C ALA A 5 38.57 -25.32 21.67
N PHE A 6 37.72 -24.71 22.49
CA PHE A 6 36.31 -24.50 22.16
C PHE A 6 36.22 -23.43 21.07
N ALA A 7 35.88 -23.84 19.84
CA ALA A 7 35.55 -22.92 18.77
C ALA A 7 34.14 -22.35 18.99
N PHE A 8 34.06 -21.08 19.37
CA PHE A 8 32.80 -20.33 19.48
C PHE A 8 32.36 -19.88 18.08
N PHE A 9 31.52 -20.68 17.43
CA PHE A 9 30.91 -20.31 16.15
C PHE A 9 29.72 -19.38 16.40
N ALA A 10 29.97 -18.07 16.43
CA ALA A 10 28.92 -17.06 16.50
C ALA A 10 28.20 -16.97 15.14
N LEU A 11 27.05 -17.66 15.03
CA LEU A 11 26.11 -17.49 13.92
C LEU A 11 25.47 -16.10 14.02
N PHE A 12 25.97 -15.15 13.23
CA PHE A 12 25.25 -13.92 12.92
C PHE A 12 24.03 -14.27 12.04
N PHE A 13 22.88 -14.53 12.68
CA PHE A 13 21.60 -14.51 11.97
C PHE A 13 21.27 -13.06 11.65
N SER A 14 21.62 -12.62 10.44
CA SER A 14 21.09 -11.37 9.88
C SER A 14 19.60 -11.55 9.61
N VAL A 15 18.77 -11.00 10.50
CA VAL A 15 17.33 -10.97 10.29
C VAL A 15 17.06 -9.99 9.15
N LEU A 16 16.92 -10.51 7.93
CA LEU A 16 16.43 -9.73 6.80
C LEU A 16 14.98 -9.35 7.08
N SER A 17 14.79 -8.14 7.64
CA SER A 17 13.47 -7.54 7.83
C SER A 17 12.89 -7.20 6.45
N TYR A 18 12.21 -8.16 5.86
CA TYR A 18 11.44 -7.97 4.64
C TYR A 18 10.30 -6.97 4.91
N ALA A 19 10.30 -5.83 4.22
CA ALA A 19 9.20 -4.87 4.33
C ALA A 19 7.86 -5.56 4.02
N GLN A 20 6.93 -5.57 4.98
CA GLN A 20 5.58 -6.12 4.85
C GLN A 20 4.58 -4.96 4.85
N ILE A 21 3.65 -4.94 3.90
CA ILE A 21 2.68 -3.83 3.75
C ILE A 21 1.24 -4.26 4.03
N GLU A 22 1.00 -5.54 4.23
CA GLU A 22 -0.30 -6.09 4.59
C GLU A 22 -0.78 -5.52 5.92
N GLY A 23 -2.09 -5.27 6.00
CA GLY A 23 -2.73 -4.67 7.18
C GLY A 23 -3.62 -3.48 6.82
N LYS A 24 -4.07 -2.77 7.86
CA LYS A 24 -4.98 -1.64 7.73
C LYS A 24 -4.22 -0.32 7.83
N TRP A 25 -4.52 0.57 6.90
CA TRP A 25 -3.81 1.82 6.72
C TRP A 25 -4.78 2.98 6.60
N LYS A 26 -4.60 3.99 7.45
CA LYS A 26 -5.37 5.24 7.42
C LYS A 26 -4.79 6.14 6.34
N THR A 27 -5.63 6.50 5.37
CA THR A 27 -5.28 7.43 4.29
C THR A 27 -5.53 8.87 4.74
N ILE A 28 -4.66 9.78 4.29
CA ILE A 28 -4.78 11.22 4.53
C ILE A 28 -5.11 11.89 3.20
N ASP A 29 -6.12 12.75 3.22
CA ASP A 29 -6.45 13.60 2.08
C ASP A 29 -5.41 14.73 1.98
N ASP A 30 -4.75 14.85 0.83
CA ASP A 30 -3.65 15.79 0.58
C ASP A 30 -4.12 17.25 0.48
N GLU A 31 -5.39 17.49 0.16
CA GLU A 31 -5.98 18.83 0.07
C GLU A 31 -6.39 19.36 1.45
N THR A 32 -6.92 18.49 2.31
CA THR A 32 -7.53 18.90 3.59
C THR A 32 -6.73 18.48 4.83
N GLY A 33 -5.76 17.57 4.69
CA GLY A 33 -4.99 16.99 5.80
C GLY A 33 -5.80 16.05 6.70
N LYS A 34 -7.06 15.75 6.35
CA LYS A 34 -7.96 14.95 7.19
C LYS A 34 -7.89 13.46 6.83
N PRO A 35 -8.08 12.56 7.81
CA PRO A 35 -8.25 11.14 7.53
C PRO A 35 -9.44 10.88 6.61
N LYS A 36 -9.22 10.19 5.49
CA LYS A 36 -10.25 9.98 4.45
C LYS A 36 -10.87 8.59 4.53
N SER A 37 -10.05 7.56 4.62
CA SER A 37 -10.50 6.16 4.66
C SER A 37 -9.49 5.26 5.37
N ILE A 38 -9.91 4.04 5.69
CA ILE A 38 -9.01 2.94 6.00
C ILE A 38 -8.95 2.03 4.78
N VAL A 39 -7.74 1.74 4.32
CA VAL A 39 -7.44 0.80 3.24
C VAL A 39 -6.79 -0.44 3.85
N GLU A 40 -7.36 -1.60 3.56
CA GLU A 40 -6.76 -2.90 3.90
C GLU A 40 -5.93 -3.39 2.73
N ILE A 41 -4.62 -3.56 2.94
CA ILE A 41 -3.70 -4.16 1.99
C ILE A 41 -3.57 -5.66 2.29
N PHE A 42 -3.64 -6.48 1.25
CA PHE A 42 -3.57 -7.94 1.34
C PHE A 42 -2.92 -8.54 0.11
N LYS A 43 -2.39 -9.75 0.25
CA LYS A 43 -1.82 -10.55 -0.84
C LYS A 43 -2.88 -11.50 -1.39
N LYS A 44 -3.04 -11.57 -2.71
CA LYS A 44 -3.93 -12.52 -3.38
C LYS A 44 -3.19 -13.82 -3.75
N SER A 45 -3.95 -14.83 -4.16
CA SER A 45 -3.44 -16.13 -4.61
C SER A 45 -2.53 -16.04 -5.84
N ASP A 46 -2.64 -14.98 -6.63
CA ASP A 46 -1.74 -14.69 -7.75
C ASP A 46 -0.35 -14.18 -7.32
N GLY A 47 -0.12 -14.06 -6.01
CA GLY A 47 1.13 -13.62 -5.42
C GLY A 47 1.33 -12.10 -5.39
N LYS A 48 0.37 -11.32 -5.90
CA LYS A 48 0.43 -9.85 -5.92
C LYS A 48 -0.35 -9.23 -4.77
N TYR A 49 -0.08 -7.94 -4.52
CA TYR A 49 -0.68 -7.19 -3.44
C TYR A 49 -1.75 -6.22 -3.95
N TYR A 50 -2.82 -6.12 -3.18
CA TYR A 50 -4.04 -5.37 -3.48
C TYR A 50 -4.45 -4.58 -2.25
N GLY A 51 -5.20 -3.50 -2.45
CA GLY A 51 -5.70 -2.66 -1.37
C GLY A 51 -7.16 -2.30 -1.60
N LYS A 52 -8.02 -2.61 -0.63
CA LYS A 52 -9.45 -2.27 -0.67
C LYS A 52 -9.84 -1.29 0.42
N ILE A 53 -10.82 -0.44 0.14
CA ILE A 53 -11.38 0.47 1.16
C ILE A 53 -12.18 -0.38 2.16
N SER A 54 -11.68 -0.50 3.39
CA SER A 54 -12.36 -1.25 4.46
C SER A 54 -13.23 -0.37 5.34
N GLN A 55 -12.98 0.95 5.38
CA GLN A 55 -13.80 1.92 6.10
C GLN A 55 -13.72 3.30 5.45
N LEU A 56 -14.84 4.03 5.43
CA LEU A 56 -14.88 5.45 5.07
C LEU A 56 -14.89 6.28 6.36
N LEU A 57 -13.98 7.24 6.49
CA LEU A 57 -13.88 8.11 7.67
C LEU A 57 -14.56 9.46 7.46
N ILE A 58 -14.83 9.81 6.19
CA ILE A 58 -15.58 10.98 5.77
C ILE A 58 -16.73 10.50 4.90
N LYS A 59 -17.90 11.12 5.04
CA LYS A 59 -19.05 10.87 4.17
C LYS A 59 -18.72 11.33 2.74
N PRO A 60 -18.67 10.43 1.75
CA PRO A 60 -18.42 10.83 0.37
C PRO A 60 -19.65 11.53 -0.22
N ALA A 61 -19.44 12.35 -1.25
CA ALA A 61 -20.54 12.95 -2.00
C ALA A 61 -21.41 11.88 -2.69
N ASN A 62 -20.78 10.79 -3.16
CA ASN A 62 -21.46 9.63 -3.71
C ASN A 62 -20.93 8.34 -3.05
N PRO A 63 -21.80 7.40 -2.63
CA PRO A 63 -21.37 6.12 -2.07
C PRO A 63 -20.72 5.18 -3.10
N ASN A 64 -20.84 5.47 -4.39
CA ASN A 64 -20.30 4.68 -5.51
C ASN A 64 -19.26 5.46 -6.30
N CYS A 65 -18.35 4.76 -7.01
CA CYS A 65 -17.43 5.40 -7.95
C CYS A 65 -18.11 5.69 -9.29
N VAL A 66 -18.72 6.86 -9.42
CA VAL A 66 -19.42 7.27 -10.66
C VAL A 66 -18.44 7.58 -11.78
N ASP A 67 -17.28 8.16 -11.46
CA ASP A 67 -16.28 8.61 -12.43
C ASP A 67 -15.31 7.50 -12.89
N CYS A 68 -15.31 6.35 -12.21
CA CYS A 68 -14.49 5.21 -12.60
C CYS A 68 -14.82 4.75 -14.03
N LYS A 69 -13.79 4.35 -14.77
CA LYS A 69 -13.90 3.97 -16.20
C LYS A 69 -13.82 2.47 -16.46
N ASP A 70 -13.56 1.67 -15.42
CA ASP A 70 -13.39 0.23 -15.52
C ASP A 70 -14.48 -0.55 -14.75
N ASP A 71 -14.17 -1.78 -14.32
CA ASP A 71 -15.05 -2.67 -13.56
C ASP A 71 -15.59 -2.07 -12.25
N ARG A 72 -15.00 -0.97 -11.79
CA ARG A 72 -15.42 -0.25 -10.58
C ARG A 72 -16.48 0.82 -10.85
N LYS A 73 -16.81 1.11 -12.11
CA LYS A 73 -17.84 2.09 -12.46
C LYS A 73 -19.18 1.74 -11.80
N ASN A 74 -19.78 2.72 -11.13
CA ASN A 74 -21.03 2.59 -10.39
C ASN A 74 -21.02 1.51 -9.29
N LYS A 75 -19.84 1.06 -8.84
CA LYS A 75 -19.71 0.12 -7.72
C LYS A 75 -19.51 0.87 -6.39
N PRO A 76 -19.95 0.28 -5.26
CA PRO A 76 -19.75 0.87 -3.94
C PRO A 76 -18.28 1.16 -3.64
N LEU A 77 -18.00 2.29 -3.00
CA LEU A 77 -16.66 2.65 -2.53
C LEU A 77 -16.18 1.69 -1.44
N LEU A 78 -17.06 1.32 -0.51
CA LEU A 78 -16.74 0.35 0.52
C LEU A 78 -16.50 -1.04 -0.11
N GLY A 79 -15.37 -1.65 0.21
CA GLY A 79 -14.91 -2.91 -0.38
C GLY A 79 -14.22 -2.75 -1.75
N MET A 80 -14.20 -1.55 -2.34
CA MET A 80 -13.58 -1.32 -3.64
C MET A 80 -12.07 -1.48 -3.57
N GLU A 81 -11.52 -2.31 -4.47
CA GLU A 81 -10.08 -2.41 -4.68
C GLU A 81 -9.57 -1.20 -5.45
N ILE A 82 -8.89 -0.31 -4.73
CA ILE A 82 -8.29 0.89 -5.29
C ILE A 82 -6.81 0.71 -5.61
N VAL A 83 -6.11 -0.19 -4.92
CA VAL A 83 -4.73 -0.60 -5.23
C VAL A 83 -4.76 -2.01 -5.80
N ARG A 84 -4.09 -2.22 -6.93
CA ARG A 84 -4.12 -3.51 -7.64
C ARG A 84 -2.74 -3.88 -8.20
N GLY A 85 -2.37 -5.16 -8.06
CA GLY A 85 -1.30 -5.78 -8.84
C GLY A 85 0.13 -5.39 -8.46
N LEU A 86 0.35 -4.87 -7.25
CA LEU A 86 1.70 -4.57 -6.75
C LEU A 86 2.52 -5.86 -6.62
N LYS A 87 3.79 -5.81 -6.96
CA LYS A 87 4.78 -6.88 -6.77
C LYS A 87 5.84 -6.43 -5.80
N LYS A 88 6.33 -7.34 -4.96
CA LYS A 88 7.43 -7.03 -4.03
C LYS A 88 8.77 -7.12 -4.75
N GLU A 89 9.56 -6.05 -4.67
CA GLU A 89 10.90 -5.93 -5.24
C GLU A 89 11.83 -5.36 -4.16
N GLY A 90 12.58 -6.23 -3.49
CA GLY A 90 13.40 -5.86 -2.33
C GLY A 90 12.55 -5.30 -1.18
N ASN A 91 12.74 -4.00 -0.88
CA ASN A 91 12.03 -3.26 0.16
C ASN A 91 10.84 -2.44 -0.37
N GLU A 92 10.61 -2.46 -1.68
CA GLU A 92 9.52 -1.73 -2.32
C GLU A 92 8.48 -2.67 -2.91
N PHE A 93 7.30 -2.11 -3.17
CA PHE A 93 6.21 -2.77 -3.86
C PHE A 93 5.87 -1.94 -5.10
N THR A 94 6.08 -2.50 -6.28
CA THR A 94 6.10 -1.75 -7.54
C THR A 94 5.20 -2.38 -8.60
N GLY A 95 5.05 -1.70 -9.74
CA GLY A 95 4.40 -2.26 -10.93
C GLY A 95 2.88 -2.37 -10.85
N GLY A 96 2.27 -1.90 -9.76
CA GLY A 96 0.83 -1.88 -9.56
C GLY A 96 0.18 -0.60 -10.04
N THR A 97 -1.12 -0.48 -9.74
CA THR A 97 -1.91 0.72 -10.02
C THR A 97 -2.69 1.14 -8.79
N ILE A 98 -2.94 2.45 -8.68
CA ILE A 98 -3.86 3.03 -7.71
C ILE A 98 -4.90 3.88 -8.44
N THR A 99 -6.16 3.80 -8.01
CA THR A 99 -7.26 4.58 -8.57
C THR A 99 -7.84 5.47 -7.51
N ASP A 100 -7.99 6.75 -7.83
CA ASP A 100 -8.73 7.69 -7.01
C ASP A 100 -10.22 7.63 -7.37
N PRO A 101 -11.10 7.12 -6.49
CA PRO A 101 -12.51 7.01 -6.79
C PRO A 101 -13.24 8.36 -6.86
N LYS A 102 -12.64 9.44 -6.33
CA LYS A 102 -13.18 10.81 -6.42
C LYS A 102 -13.12 11.35 -7.83
N THR A 103 -12.11 10.95 -8.60
CA THR A 103 -11.86 11.46 -9.96
C THR A 103 -11.94 10.39 -11.04
N GLY A 104 -12.04 9.12 -10.65
CA GLY A 104 -12.01 7.95 -11.54
C GLY A 104 -10.66 7.70 -12.21
N LYS A 105 -9.63 8.50 -11.88
CA LYS A 105 -8.31 8.42 -12.53
C LYS A 105 -7.48 7.29 -11.92
N THR A 106 -6.81 6.56 -12.80
CA THR A 106 -5.90 5.46 -12.42
C THR A 106 -4.47 5.84 -12.76
N TYR A 107 -3.57 5.56 -11.82
CA TYR A 107 -2.15 5.90 -11.86
C TYR A 107 -1.32 4.64 -11.67
N LYS A 108 -0.09 4.63 -12.19
CA LYS A 108 0.91 3.65 -11.77
C LYS A 108 1.23 3.89 -10.30
N CYS A 109 1.47 2.83 -9.53
CA CYS A 109 1.63 2.90 -8.09
C CYS A 109 2.86 2.13 -7.62
N ASN A 110 3.67 2.79 -6.78
CA ASN A 110 4.68 2.15 -5.95
C ASN A 110 4.40 2.45 -4.48
N ILE A 111 4.71 1.51 -3.60
CA ILE A 111 4.57 1.63 -2.14
C ILE A 111 5.89 1.21 -1.49
N SER A 112 6.40 2.04 -0.58
CA SER A 112 7.47 1.67 0.33
C SER A 112 7.01 1.83 1.78
N ARG A 113 7.63 1.09 2.70
CA ARG A 113 7.30 1.13 4.13
C ARG A 113 8.43 1.73 4.93
N GLU A 114 8.08 2.59 5.87
CA GLU A 114 8.98 3.18 6.86
C GLU A 114 8.31 3.12 8.24
N GLY A 115 8.67 2.12 9.05
CA GLY A 115 8.05 1.90 10.36
C GLY A 115 6.54 1.74 10.29
N ASP A 116 5.82 2.70 10.88
CA ASP A 116 4.35 2.75 10.98
C ASP A 116 3.71 3.52 9.82
N LYS A 117 4.47 3.83 8.77
CA LYS A 117 4.03 4.61 7.62
C LYS A 117 4.23 3.86 6.31
N LEU A 118 3.32 4.06 5.36
CA LEU A 118 3.53 3.76 3.95
C LEU A 118 3.70 5.06 3.18
N ASN A 119 4.69 5.09 2.30
CA ASN A 119 4.83 6.09 1.25
C ASN A 119 4.20 5.53 -0.01
N VAL A 120 3.03 6.02 -0.37
CA VAL A 120 2.24 5.57 -1.53
C VAL A 120 2.38 6.59 -2.64
N ARG A 121 3.02 6.19 -3.75
CA ARG A 121 3.31 7.10 -4.86
C ARG A 121 2.53 6.73 -6.10
N GLY A 122 1.68 7.65 -6.56
CA GLY A 122 0.91 7.54 -7.80
C GLY A 122 1.50 8.44 -8.90
N TYR A 123 1.68 7.94 -10.12
CA TYR A 123 2.28 8.72 -11.22
C TYR A 123 1.74 8.36 -12.61
N ILE A 124 1.97 9.26 -13.58
CA ILE A 124 1.62 9.07 -15.00
C ILE A 124 2.90 8.90 -15.82
N GLY A 125 3.01 7.81 -16.58
CA GLY A 125 4.19 7.55 -17.41
C GLY A 125 5.42 7.18 -16.60
N PHE A 126 6.32 8.16 -16.40
CA PHE A 126 7.53 8.07 -15.57
C PHE A 126 7.23 8.49 -14.13
N SER A 127 7.95 7.90 -13.18
CA SER A 127 7.67 8.11 -11.76
C SER A 127 7.79 9.57 -11.34
N LEU A 128 8.69 10.36 -11.95
CA LEU A 128 8.93 11.78 -11.65
C LEU A 128 7.69 12.68 -11.74
N ILE A 129 6.69 12.34 -12.55
CA ILE A 129 5.46 13.13 -12.72
C ILE A 129 4.31 12.44 -11.97
N GLY A 130 4.18 12.74 -10.68
CA GLY A 130 3.22 12.11 -9.80
C GLY A 130 3.04 12.80 -8.46
N ARG A 131 2.27 12.17 -7.57
CA ARG A 131 2.03 12.59 -6.19
C ARG A 131 2.34 11.45 -5.24
N SER A 132 2.79 11.81 -4.03
CA SER A 132 2.98 10.86 -2.93
C SER A 132 1.99 11.18 -1.82
N GLN A 133 1.48 10.13 -1.18
CA GLN A 133 0.69 10.20 0.04
C GLN A 133 1.35 9.37 1.13
N THR A 134 1.24 9.83 2.36
CA THR A 134 1.65 9.05 3.54
C THR A 134 0.41 8.41 4.15
N TRP A 135 0.42 7.08 4.28
CA TRP A 135 -0.62 6.35 5.00
C TRP A 135 -0.07 5.86 6.34
N HIS A 136 -0.91 5.83 7.36
CA HIS A 136 -0.51 5.49 8.73
C HIS A 136 -1.10 4.16 9.15
N ALA A 137 -0.28 3.30 9.78
CA ALA A 137 -0.75 2.02 10.29
C ALA A 137 -1.90 2.25 11.30
N VAL A 138 -2.93 1.43 11.20
CA VAL A 138 -3.99 1.36 12.20
C VAL A 138 -3.56 0.30 13.23
N LYS A 139 -3.44 0.71 14.50
CA LYS A 139 -3.15 -0.16 15.63
C LYS A 139 -4.43 -0.83 16.13
#